data_AF-W9H364-F1
#
_entry.id   AF-W9H364-F1
#
_cell.length_a   1.000
_cell.length_b   1.000
_cell.length_c   1.000
_cell.angle_alpha   90.00
_cell.angle_beta   90.00
_cell.angle_gamma   90.00
#
_symmetry.space_group_name_H-M   'P 1'
#
loop_
_entity.id
_entity.type
_entity.pdbx_description
1 polymer ?
#
loop_
_entity_poly.entity_id
_entity_poly.type
_entity_poly.pdbx_seq_one_letter_code
_entity_poly.pdbx_strand_id
1 'polypeptide(L)'
;MGRLAGGLVPRELIMAPLEPDRLSEVDEAIAVLRLAGATGDGAIRFGSPGFGSPQFGSLGLHFNIDVPGLDVETILARLRAFLLLDKWLRMPKAEPGGGGVPSAVPPRFPEDYVRFVLQPGYAPDMDGFIDDYLAANPTRDRGLDLLPLLLHIDADRVRAILPREKIAARPVFHYRVPQAHVGVPGWSVAPDWNRWVAVERLAADPDRLDDLGRAWLLFRGAPVDDPLVEGMVGGAADGRADAPMDEPAVGTWRAAVKPIGAAPAGAPAAIRP
;
A
#
# COMPACT_ATOMS: atom_id res chain seq x y z
N MET A 1 -39.44 28.28 15.60
CA MET A 1 -38.47 28.38 14.48
C MET A 1 -37.28 27.48 14.78
N GLY A 2 -37.42 26.16 14.55
CA GLY A 2 -36.31 25.21 14.69
C GLY A 2 -35.60 25.05 13.35
N ARG A 3 -34.32 25.42 13.27
CA ARG A 3 -33.49 25.11 12.11
C ARG A 3 -33.11 23.63 12.17
N LEU A 4 -33.45 22.91 11.10
CA LEU A 4 -32.99 21.55 10.81
C LEU A 4 -31.46 21.54 10.72
N ALA A 5 -30.78 21.03 11.74
CA ALA A 5 -29.40 20.60 11.63
C ALA A 5 -29.39 19.11 11.23
N GLY A 6 -29.81 18.84 9.98
CA GLY A 6 -29.58 17.53 9.36
C GLY A 6 -28.11 17.44 8.96
N GLY A 7 -27.26 16.94 9.86
CA GLY A 7 -25.87 16.68 9.55
C GLY A 7 -25.76 15.64 8.44
N LEU A 8 -24.97 15.91 7.41
CA LEU A 8 -24.60 14.93 6.39
C LEU A 8 -23.83 13.79 7.08
N VAL A 9 -24.33 12.55 6.99
CA VAL A 9 -23.66 11.37 7.55
C VAL A 9 -22.88 10.68 6.43
N PRO A 10 -21.53 10.59 6.50
CA PRO A 10 -20.76 9.78 5.55
C PRO A 10 -21.29 8.34 5.53
N ARG A 11 -21.60 7.84 4.33
CA ARG A 11 -22.05 6.46 4.12
C ARG A 11 -20.95 5.69 3.41
N GLU A 12 -20.63 4.52 3.94
CA GLU A 12 -19.73 3.56 3.30
C GLU A 12 -20.55 2.47 2.64
N LEU A 13 -20.26 2.17 1.37
CA LEU A 13 -20.76 0.98 0.70
C LEU A 13 -19.70 -0.11 0.88
N ILE A 14 -20.03 -1.13 1.68
CA ILE A 14 -19.22 -2.33 1.85
C ILE A 14 -19.93 -3.47 1.14
N MET A 15 -19.20 -4.19 0.30
CA MET A 15 -19.74 -5.34 -0.44
C MET A 15 -19.12 -6.64 0.07
N ALA A 16 -19.85 -7.75 -0.13
CA ALA A 16 -19.28 -9.08 0.00
C ALA A 16 -18.17 -9.29 -1.07
N PRO A 17 -17.30 -10.30 -0.90
CA PRO A 17 -16.35 -10.65 -1.94
C PRO A 17 -17.02 -10.82 -3.30
N LEU A 18 -16.38 -10.26 -4.33
CA LEU A 18 -16.86 -10.28 -5.71
C LEU A 18 -15.76 -10.85 -6.59
N GLU A 19 -16.14 -11.75 -7.47
CA GLU A 19 -15.29 -12.21 -8.55
C GLU A 19 -15.06 -11.07 -9.57
N PRO A 20 -13.90 -11.04 -10.26
CA PRO A 20 -13.57 -9.95 -11.19
C PRO A 20 -14.57 -9.75 -12.32
N ASP A 21 -15.23 -10.81 -12.79
CA ASP A 21 -16.25 -10.74 -13.86
C ASP A 21 -17.55 -10.06 -13.40
N ARG A 22 -17.73 -9.90 -12.09
CA ARG A 22 -18.89 -9.23 -11.46
C ARG A 22 -18.62 -7.78 -11.08
N LEU A 23 -17.46 -7.22 -11.44
CA LEU A 23 -17.13 -5.82 -11.11
C LEU A 23 -18.12 -4.81 -11.72
N SER A 24 -18.81 -5.15 -12.80
CA SER A 24 -19.89 -4.32 -13.37
C SER A 24 -21.05 -4.08 -12.40
N GLU A 25 -21.32 -5.02 -11.48
CA GLU A 25 -22.36 -4.86 -10.45
C GLU A 25 -22.06 -3.69 -9.52
N VAL A 26 -20.77 -3.39 -9.31
CA VAL A 26 -20.32 -2.24 -8.52
C VAL A 26 -20.68 -0.93 -9.22
N ASP A 27 -20.45 -0.87 -10.54
CA ASP A 27 -20.78 0.30 -11.35
C ASP A 27 -22.30 0.54 -11.43
N GLU A 28 -23.10 -0.54 -11.48
CA GLU A 28 -24.56 -0.48 -11.41
C GLU A 28 -25.02 0.07 -10.04
N ALA A 29 -24.46 -0.43 -8.94
CA ALA A 29 -24.76 0.08 -7.60
C ALA A 29 -24.39 1.58 -7.46
N ILE A 30 -23.24 1.99 -7.99
CA ILE A 30 -22.81 3.39 -8.04
C ILE A 30 -23.81 4.24 -8.84
N ALA A 31 -24.31 3.74 -9.97
CA ALA A 31 -25.30 4.44 -10.79
C ALA A 31 -26.61 4.65 -10.03
N VAL A 32 -27.11 3.63 -9.31
CA VAL A 32 -28.29 3.75 -8.45
C VAL A 32 -28.08 4.77 -7.34
N LEU A 33 -26.92 4.73 -6.66
CA LEU A 33 -26.58 5.71 -5.62
C LEU A 33 -26.55 7.13 -6.18
N ARG A 34 -25.98 7.33 -7.37
CA ARG A 34 -25.94 8.63 -8.04
C ARG A 34 -27.34 9.14 -8.38
N LEU A 35 -28.22 8.28 -8.90
CA LEU A 35 -29.62 8.61 -9.15
C LEU A 35 -30.37 8.97 -7.86
N ALA A 36 -30.00 8.36 -6.74
CA ALA A 36 -30.51 8.71 -5.40
C ALA A 36 -29.88 9.98 -4.81
N GLY A 37 -29.01 10.68 -5.55
CA GLY A 37 -28.40 11.95 -5.14
C GLY A 37 -27.05 11.82 -4.46
N ALA A 38 -26.36 10.68 -4.56
CA ALA A 38 -24.99 10.55 -4.08
C ALA A 38 -24.06 11.54 -4.79
N THR A 39 -23.24 12.25 -4.01
CA THR A 39 -22.28 13.26 -4.47
C THR A 39 -20.85 12.82 -4.17
N GLY A 40 -19.87 13.55 -4.69
CA GLY A 40 -18.44 13.32 -4.45
C GLY A 40 -17.64 13.21 -5.74
N ASP A 41 -16.64 14.08 -5.89
CA ASP A 41 -15.79 14.20 -7.08
C ASP A 41 -14.34 13.77 -6.80
N GLY A 42 -14.09 13.09 -5.68
CA GLY A 42 -12.76 12.66 -5.23
C GLY A 42 -11.92 13.75 -4.58
N ALA A 43 -12.44 14.98 -4.43
CA ALA A 43 -11.77 16.06 -3.72
C ALA A 43 -12.41 16.32 -2.35
N ILE A 44 -11.58 16.56 -1.33
CA ILE A 44 -12.03 17.20 -0.08
C ILE A 44 -12.00 18.71 -0.32
N ARG A 45 -13.15 19.34 -0.60
CA ARG A 45 -13.22 20.80 -0.70
C ARG A 45 -13.31 21.44 0.69
N PHE A 46 -12.21 22.04 1.13
CA PHE A 46 -12.24 22.98 2.25
C PHE A 46 -12.82 24.34 1.78
N GLY A 47 -13.96 24.75 2.34
CA GLY A 47 -14.34 26.17 2.39
C GLY A 47 -15.13 26.80 1.22
N SER A 48 -16.10 26.12 0.59
CA SER A 48 -17.06 26.84 -0.28
C SER A 48 -18.05 27.68 0.56
N PRO A 49 -18.11 29.02 0.37
CA PRO A 49 -19.08 29.84 1.07
C PRO A 49 -20.49 29.61 0.47
N GLY A 50 -21.40 29.06 1.29
CA GLY A 50 -22.80 28.84 0.90
C GLY A 50 -23.38 27.49 1.31
N PHE A 51 -22.53 26.50 1.58
CA PHE A 51 -22.93 25.22 2.19
C PHE A 51 -22.24 25.10 3.55
N GLY A 52 -23.03 25.16 4.63
CA GLY A 52 -22.52 25.13 6.00
C GLY A 52 -21.94 23.78 6.40
N SER A 53 -20.69 23.50 6.03
CA SER A 53 -19.66 22.78 6.80
C SER A 53 -18.48 22.40 5.91
N PRO A 54 -17.23 22.59 6.35
CA PRO A 54 -16.04 22.41 5.52
C PRO A 54 -15.48 20.97 5.56
N GLN A 55 -16.18 19.92 5.09
CA GLN A 55 -15.66 18.54 5.29
C GLN A 55 -15.95 17.43 4.26
N PHE A 56 -16.68 17.64 3.15
CA PHE A 56 -17.27 16.46 2.47
C PHE A 56 -16.82 16.24 1.02
N GLY A 57 -15.89 15.30 0.86
CA GLY A 57 -15.53 14.62 -0.39
C GLY A 57 -15.65 13.09 -0.24
N SER A 58 -15.81 12.36 -1.34
CA SER A 58 -15.70 10.89 -1.35
C SER A 58 -14.24 10.50 -1.13
N LEU A 59 -13.94 9.83 0.00
CA LEU A 59 -12.61 9.88 0.63
C LEU A 59 -11.64 8.76 0.20
N GLY A 60 -12.12 7.60 -0.25
CA GLY A 60 -11.24 6.52 -0.67
C GLY A 60 -12.00 5.36 -1.30
N LEU A 61 -11.40 4.74 -2.33
CA LEU A 61 -11.80 3.44 -2.84
C LEU A 61 -10.75 2.46 -2.34
N HIS A 62 -11.18 1.48 -1.55
CA HIS A 62 -10.29 0.43 -1.06
C HIS A 62 -10.65 -0.90 -1.71
N PHE A 63 -9.67 -1.56 -2.31
CA PHE A 63 -9.80 -2.95 -2.71
C PHE A 63 -9.20 -3.84 -1.61
N ASN A 64 -9.95 -4.87 -1.23
CA ASN A 64 -9.45 -5.97 -0.41
C ASN A 64 -9.29 -7.15 -1.36
N ILE A 65 -8.10 -7.31 -1.92
CA ILE A 65 -7.83 -8.37 -2.88
C ILE A 65 -7.42 -9.62 -2.12
N ASP A 66 -8.09 -10.74 -2.37
CA ASP A 66 -7.71 -12.03 -1.79
C ASP A 66 -6.26 -12.39 -2.14
N VAL A 67 -5.54 -12.90 -1.14
CA VAL A 67 -4.15 -13.30 -1.32
C VAL A 67 -4.11 -14.71 -1.91
N PRO A 68 -3.40 -14.96 -3.03
CA PRO A 68 -3.38 -16.27 -3.69
C PRO A 68 -2.56 -17.33 -2.95
N GLY A 69 -1.70 -16.93 -2.01
CA GLY A 69 -0.85 -17.79 -1.19
C GLY A 69 -0.31 -17.03 0.02
N LEU A 70 -0.27 -17.69 1.17
CA LEU A 70 0.23 -17.08 2.43
C LEU A 70 1.74 -17.28 2.63
N ASP A 71 2.45 -17.79 1.63
CA ASP A 71 3.92 -17.88 1.63
C ASP A 71 4.56 -16.49 1.42
N VAL A 72 5.78 -16.33 1.93
CA VAL A 72 6.47 -15.04 1.94
C VAL A 72 6.83 -14.60 0.52
N GLU A 73 7.16 -15.54 -0.35
CA GLU A 73 7.52 -15.32 -1.75
C GLU A 73 6.35 -14.67 -2.51
N THR A 74 5.14 -15.23 -2.35
CA THR A 74 3.91 -14.69 -2.93
C THR A 74 3.66 -13.27 -2.47
N ILE A 75 3.71 -13.00 -1.16
CA ILE A 75 3.42 -11.69 -0.57
C ILE A 75 4.49 -10.66 -0.98
N LEU A 76 5.77 -11.05 -0.91
CA LEU A 76 6.91 -10.21 -1.25
C LEU A 76 6.88 -9.81 -2.73
N ALA A 77 6.54 -10.74 -3.64
CA ALA A 77 6.42 -10.43 -5.06
C ALA A 77 5.35 -9.34 -5.33
N ARG A 78 4.18 -9.41 -4.66
CA ARG A 78 3.13 -8.38 -4.81
C ARG A 78 3.56 -7.05 -4.19
N LEU A 79 4.22 -7.07 -3.04
CA LEU A 79 4.77 -5.86 -2.44
C LEU A 79 5.79 -5.20 -3.38
N ARG A 80 6.78 -5.94 -3.89
CA ARG A 80 7.80 -5.43 -4.82
C ARG A 80 7.16 -4.84 -6.08
N ALA A 81 6.23 -5.56 -6.70
CA ALA A 81 5.51 -5.09 -7.87
C ALA A 81 4.75 -3.78 -7.58
N PHE A 82 4.07 -3.71 -6.43
CA PHE A 82 3.39 -2.49 -5.99
C PHE A 82 4.37 -1.33 -5.81
N LEU A 83 5.50 -1.55 -5.13
CA LEU A 83 6.51 -0.52 -4.87
C LEU A 83 7.10 0.06 -6.16
N LEU A 84 7.39 -0.80 -7.15
CA LEU A 84 7.89 -0.38 -8.46
C LEU A 84 6.84 0.41 -9.25
N LEU A 85 5.57 0.05 -9.13
CA LEU A 85 4.47 0.70 -9.86
C LEU A 85 3.85 1.89 -9.12
N ASP A 86 4.13 2.12 -7.83
CA ASP A 86 3.44 3.11 -6.97
C ASP A 86 3.43 4.53 -7.58
N LYS A 87 4.51 4.94 -8.26
CA LYS A 87 4.54 6.23 -8.98
C LYS A 87 3.47 6.29 -10.08
N TRP A 88 3.37 5.24 -10.89
CA TRP A 88 2.40 5.13 -11.98
C TRP A 88 0.96 4.95 -11.47
N LEU A 89 0.77 4.14 -10.42
CA LEU A 89 -0.54 3.91 -9.79
C LEU A 89 -1.19 5.20 -9.27
N ARG A 90 -0.37 6.19 -8.92
CA ARG A 90 -0.80 7.52 -8.43
C ARG A 90 -0.96 8.57 -9.52
N MET A 91 -0.59 8.27 -10.76
CA MET A 91 -0.74 9.24 -11.85
C MET A 91 -2.23 9.47 -12.17
N PRO A 92 -2.59 10.69 -12.62
CA PRO A 92 -3.93 10.99 -13.11
C PRO A 92 -4.41 9.94 -14.13
N LYS A 93 -5.71 9.67 -14.08
CA LYS A 93 -6.42 8.77 -15.00
C LYS A 93 -7.00 9.59 -16.14
N ALA A 94 -7.14 9.00 -17.33
CA ALA A 94 -7.75 9.69 -18.48
C ALA A 94 -9.29 9.72 -18.36
N GLU A 95 -9.83 8.79 -17.58
CA GLU A 95 -11.25 8.56 -17.34
C GLU A 95 -11.87 9.67 -16.47
N PRO A 96 -13.21 9.88 -16.53
CA PRO A 96 -13.90 10.84 -15.68
C PRO A 96 -13.55 10.67 -14.19
N GLY A 97 -13.23 11.79 -13.53
CA GLY A 97 -12.74 11.80 -12.13
C GLY A 97 -11.21 11.65 -12.01
N GLY A 98 -10.50 11.33 -13.08
CA GLY A 98 -9.07 11.02 -13.06
C GLY A 98 -8.09 12.19 -12.89
N GLY A 99 -8.54 13.44 -13.01
CA GLY A 99 -7.68 14.64 -13.03
C GLY A 99 -7.55 15.42 -11.71
N GLY A 100 -8.14 14.94 -10.62
CA GLY A 100 -8.13 15.65 -9.33
C GLY A 100 -6.76 15.63 -8.62
N VAL A 101 -6.43 16.69 -7.88
CA VAL A 101 -5.29 16.68 -6.97
C VAL A 101 -5.61 15.74 -5.80
N PRO A 102 -4.82 14.69 -5.54
CA PRO A 102 -5.13 13.71 -4.50
C PRO A 102 -4.86 14.32 -3.12
N SER A 103 -5.86 14.99 -2.53
CA SER A 103 -5.70 15.61 -1.20
C SER A 103 -5.78 14.61 -0.04
N ALA A 104 -5.85 13.29 -0.31
CA ALA A 104 -6.17 12.27 0.70
C ALA A 104 -5.57 10.86 0.43
N VAL A 105 -4.61 10.72 -0.49
CA VAL A 105 -4.00 9.40 -0.75
C VAL A 105 -2.95 9.09 0.33
N PRO A 106 -2.90 7.86 0.89
CA PRO A 106 -1.89 7.48 1.87
C PRO A 106 -0.46 7.77 1.39
N PRO A 107 0.47 8.12 2.29
CA PRO A 107 1.86 8.40 1.93
C PRO A 107 2.52 7.19 1.25
N ARG A 108 3.59 7.46 0.53
CA ARG A 108 4.45 6.42 -0.06
C ARG A 108 5.22 5.69 1.04
N PHE A 109 5.71 4.50 0.70
CA PHE A 109 6.68 3.80 1.53
C PHE A 109 7.97 4.63 1.68
N PRO A 110 8.65 4.57 2.84
CA PRO A 110 9.96 5.19 3.01
C PRO A 110 10.94 4.69 1.95
N GLU A 111 11.69 5.60 1.32
CA GLU A 111 12.56 5.23 0.20
C GLU A 111 13.63 4.19 0.58
N ASP A 112 14.20 4.30 1.78
CA ASP A 112 15.20 3.34 2.26
C ASP A 112 14.62 1.94 2.46
N TYR A 113 13.34 1.84 2.85
CA TYR A 113 12.63 0.56 2.90
C TYR A 113 12.41 -0.01 1.49
N VAL A 114 12.03 0.85 0.53
CA VAL A 114 11.89 0.43 -0.88
C VAL A 114 13.21 -0.09 -1.43
N ARG A 115 14.32 0.65 -1.23
CA ARG A 115 15.66 0.21 -1.63
C ARG A 115 16.00 -1.14 -1.02
N PHE A 116 15.76 -1.30 0.29
CA PHE A 116 16.04 -2.54 1.01
C PHE A 116 15.25 -3.73 0.45
N VAL A 117 13.94 -3.59 0.28
CA VAL A 117 13.07 -4.67 -0.20
C VAL A 117 13.36 -5.05 -1.66
N LEU A 118 13.81 -4.09 -2.48
CA LEU A 118 14.14 -4.32 -3.89
C LEU A 118 15.54 -4.89 -4.12
N GLN A 119 16.39 -5.03 -3.09
CA GLN A 119 17.69 -5.68 -3.25
C GLN A 119 17.51 -7.13 -3.73
N PRO A 120 18.27 -7.60 -4.74
CA PRO A 120 18.18 -8.96 -5.24
C PRO A 120 18.40 -10.01 -4.14
N GLY A 121 19.30 -9.73 -3.20
CA GLY A 121 19.60 -10.60 -2.06
C GLY A 121 18.56 -10.58 -0.93
N TYR A 122 17.53 -9.74 -0.99
CA TYR A 122 16.48 -9.70 0.04
C TYR A 122 15.52 -10.89 -0.14
N ALA A 123 15.74 -11.95 0.64
CA ALA A 123 14.94 -13.17 0.65
C ALA A 123 14.67 -13.60 2.11
N PRO A 124 13.82 -12.86 2.84
CA PRO A 124 13.51 -13.18 4.23
C PRO A 124 12.61 -14.42 4.32
N ASP A 125 12.57 -15.05 5.49
CA ASP A 125 11.43 -15.89 5.86
C ASP A 125 10.23 -15.02 6.28
N MET A 126 9.09 -15.64 6.61
CA MET A 126 7.88 -14.90 6.99
C MET A 126 8.10 -14.00 8.20
N ASP A 127 8.80 -14.50 9.22
CA ASP A 127 9.09 -13.77 10.46
C ASP A 127 9.92 -12.51 10.17
N GLY A 128 11.02 -12.67 9.43
CA GLY A 128 11.88 -11.57 9.01
C GLY A 128 11.15 -10.55 8.14
N PHE A 129 10.28 -11.01 7.24
CA PHE A 129 9.45 -10.13 6.41
C PHE A 129 8.49 -9.28 7.25
N ILE A 130 7.79 -9.88 8.22
CA ILE A 130 6.87 -9.16 9.11
C ILE A 130 7.63 -8.16 9.97
N ASP A 131 8.74 -8.57 10.57
CA ASP A 131 9.58 -7.69 11.39
C ASP A 131 10.08 -6.48 10.58
N ASP A 132 10.57 -6.72 9.37
CA ASP A 132 11.04 -5.67 8.48
C ASP A 132 9.92 -4.71 8.06
N TYR A 133 8.73 -5.25 7.73
CA TYR A 133 7.58 -4.44 7.38
C TYR A 133 7.14 -3.58 8.57
N LEU A 134 7.00 -4.15 9.77
CA LEU A 134 6.54 -3.45 10.97
C LEU A 134 7.53 -2.37 11.41
N ALA A 135 8.83 -2.63 11.29
CA ALA A 135 9.86 -1.67 11.66
C ALA A 135 9.85 -0.42 10.77
N ALA A 136 9.68 -0.59 9.46
CA ALA A 136 9.63 0.52 8.50
C ALA A 136 8.23 1.13 8.32
N ASN A 137 7.18 0.36 8.57
CA ASN A 137 5.78 0.72 8.32
C ASN A 137 4.86 0.38 9.51
N PRO A 138 5.09 0.93 10.73
CA PRO A 138 4.23 0.71 11.90
C PRO A 138 2.95 1.56 11.81
N THR A 139 2.26 1.53 10.68
CA THR A 139 1.07 2.33 10.42
C THR A 139 0.22 1.69 9.34
N ARG A 140 -1.10 1.80 9.51
CA ARG A 140 -2.06 1.45 8.46
C ARG A 140 -2.05 2.44 7.29
N ASP A 141 -1.42 3.61 7.46
CA ASP A 141 -1.41 4.68 6.46
C ASP A 141 -0.37 4.45 5.34
N ARG A 142 -0.67 3.46 4.50
CA ARG A 142 0.10 3.06 3.31
C ARG A 142 -0.83 2.82 2.12
N GLY A 143 -0.31 3.04 0.91
CA GLY A 143 -1.03 2.78 -0.33
C GLY A 143 -1.33 1.28 -0.54
N LEU A 144 -0.47 0.42 -0.01
CA LEU A 144 -0.69 -1.02 0.17
C LEU A 144 -0.47 -1.32 1.65
N ASP A 145 -1.56 -1.46 2.40
CA ASP A 145 -1.55 -1.75 3.83
C ASP A 145 -1.52 -3.27 4.03
N LEU A 146 -0.40 -3.81 4.50
CA LEU A 146 -0.27 -5.25 4.74
C LEU A 146 -0.66 -5.64 6.18
N LEU A 147 -0.89 -4.68 7.08
CA LEU A 147 -1.18 -4.99 8.49
C LEU A 147 -2.38 -5.94 8.67
N PRO A 148 -3.49 -5.86 7.91
CA PRO A 148 -4.57 -6.85 7.98
C PRO A 148 -4.12 -8.28 7.69
N LEU A 149 -3.25 -8.45 6.69
CA LEU A 149 -2.68 -9.74 6.28
C LEU A 149 -1.66 -10.23 7.29
N LEU A 150 -0.72 -9.38 7.70
CA LEU A 150 0.31 -9.76 8.68
C LEU A 150 -0.31 -10.11 10.03
N LEU A 151 -1.37 -9.41 10.46
CA LEU A 151 -2.11 -9.75 11.67
C LEU A 151 -2.85 -11.09 11.54
N HIS A 152 -3.28 -11.46 10.33
CA HIS A 152 -3.88 -12.76 10.06
C HIS A 152 -2.85 -13.91 10.12
N ILE A 153 -1.61 -13.64 9.71
CA ILE A 153 -0.50 -14.61 9.72
C ILE A 153 0.09 -14.77 11.12
N ASP A 154 0.51 -13.68 11.75
CA ASP A 154 1.14 -13.65 13.06
C ASP A 154 0.61 -12.47 13.89
N ALA A 155 -0.45 -12.75 14.64
CA ALA A 155 -1.09 -11.74 15.48
C ALA A 155 -0.18 -11.24 16.61
N ASP A 156 0.63 -12.13 17.19
CA ASP A 156 1.45 -11.81 18.36
C ASP A 156 2.55 -10.80 18.00
N ARG A 157 3.25 -11.03 16.88
CA ARG A 157 4.29 -10.12 16.36
C ARG A 157 3.75 -8.75 16.01
N VAL A 158 2.61 -8.69 15.31
CA VAL A 158 1.96 -7.41 14.98
C VAL A 158 1.49 -6.69 16.24
N ARG A 159 0.89 -7.39 17.21
CA ARG A 159 0.38 -6.77 18.44
C ARG A 159 1.47 -6.37 19.42
N ALA A 160 2.66 -6.97 19.35
CA ALA A 160 3.83 -6.52 20.10
C ALA A 160 4.25 -5.10 19.70
N ILE A 161 4.14 -4.74 18.41
CA ILE A 161 4.49 -3.41 17.90
C ILE A 161 3.28 -2.46 17.91
N LEU A 162 2.10 -2.96 17.56
CA LEU A 162 0.86 -2.19 17.38
C LEU A 162 -0.27 -2.69 18.32
N PRO A 163 -0.12 -2.56 19.64
CA PRO A 163 -1.04 -3.16 20.61
C PRO A 163 -2.46 -2.58 20.57
N ARG A 164 -2.61 -1.34 20.11
CA ARG A 164 -3.89 -0.59 20.13
C ARG A 164 -4.36 -0.16 18.74
N GLU A 165 -3.59 -0.42 17.69
CA GLU A 165 -3.96 -0.01 16.34
C GLU A 165 -5.20 -0.80 15.89
N LYS A 166 -6.19 -0.09 15.33
CA LYS A 166 -7.46 -0.69 14.92
C LYS A 166 -7.31 -1.39 13.58
N ILE A 167 -6.79 -2.61 13.63
CA ILE A 167 -6.57 -3.50 12.50
C ILE A 167 -7.55 -4.67 12.61
N ALA A 168 -8.26 -4.97 11.52
CA ALA A 168 -9.07 -6.17 11.39
C ALA A 168 -8.27 -7.21 10.60
N ALA A 169 -8.04 -8.39 11.18
CA ALA A 169 -7.28 -9.46 10.53
C ALA A 169 -8.09 -10.04 9.36
N ARG A 170 -7.46 -10.14 8.19
CA ARG A 170 -8.04 -10.75 6.99
C ARG A 170 -6.94 -11.06 5.96
N PRO A 171 -7.05 -12.18 5.22
CA PRO A 171 -6.05 -12.60 4.24
C PRO A 171 -6.18 -11.82 2.91
N VAL A 172 -6.02 -10.49 2.97
CA VAL A 172 -6.17 -9.62 1.80
C VAL A 172 -5.02 -8.63 1.65
N PHE A 173 -4.68 -8.29 0.41
CA PHE A 173 -3.97 -7.06 0.10
C PHE A 173 -4.93 -5.89 0.23
N HIS A 174 -4.68 -4.99 1.19
CA HIS A 174 -5.51 -3.79 1.40
C HIS A 174 -4.96 -2.64 0.55
N TYR A 175 -5.46 -2.51 -0.67
CA TYR A 175 -5.03 -1.51 -1.65
C TYR A 175 -5.86 -0.22 -1.51
N ARG A 176 -5.18 0.89 -1.17
CA ARG A 176 -5.80 2.14 -0.70
C ARG A 176 -5.40 3.38 -1.49
N VAL A 177 -4.77 3.21 -2.64
CA VAL A 177 -4.43 4.32 -3.56
C VAL A 177 -5.66 4.86 -4.31
N PRO A 178 -6.60 4.02 -4.77
CA PRO A 178 -7.73 4.48 -5.57
C PRO A 178 -8.65 5.47 -4.83
N GLN A 179 -9.29 6.33 -5.61
CA GLN A 179 -10.26 7.29 -5.11
C GLN A 179 -11.62 7.05 -5.76
N ALA A 180 -12.68 7.17 -4.96
CA ALA A 180 -14.04 7.05 -5.43
C ALA A 180 -14.57 8.40 -5.90
N HIS A 181 -15.18 8.43 -7.09
CA HIS A 181 -15.79 9.63 -7.69
C HIS A 181 -17.27 9.38 -7.96
N VAL A 182 -18.00 8.90 -6.95
CA VAL A 182 -19.40 8.41 -7.05
C VAL A 182 -20.32 9.43 -7.74
N GLY A 183 -20.14 10.72 -7.47
CA GLY A 183 -20.93 11.80 -8.05
C GLY A 183 -20.57 12.19 -9.48
N VAL A 184 -19.45 11.69 -10.02
CA VAL A 184 -18.99 12.02 -11.39
C VAL A 184 -19.68 11.10 -12.40
N PRO A 185 -20.46 11.64 -13.35
CA PRO A 185 -21.06 10.84 -14.41
C PRO A 185 -20.00 10.08 -15.22
N GLY A 186 -20.25 8.79 -15.47
CA GLY A 186 -19.33 7.94 -16.22
C GLY A 186 -18.09 7.48 -15.46
N TRP A 187 -17.94 7.83 -14.18
CA TRP A 187 -16.92 7.20 -13.33
C TRP A 187 -17.28 5.72 -13.06
N SER A 188 -16.26 4.87 -13.13
CA SER A 188 -16.29 3.42 -12.91
C SER A 188 -15.10 3.01 -12.03
N VAL A 189 -15.24 1.89 -11.31
CA VAL A 189 -14.14 1.29 -10.52
C VAL A 189 -13.13 0.52 -11.38
N ALA A 190 -13.51 0.14 -12.61
CA ALA A 190 -12.72 -0.74 -13.47
C ALA A 190 -11.31 -0.21 -13.81
N PRO A 191 -11.09 1.09 -14.08
CA PRO A 191 -9.74 1.62 -14.32
C PRO A 191 -8.78 1.42 -13.14
N ASP A 192 -9.27 1.56 -11.90
CA ASP A 192 -8.47 1.34 -10.69
C ASP A 192 -8.23 -0.16 -10.45
N TRP A 193 -9.20 -1.02 -10.77
CA TRP A 193 -8.99 -2.47 -10.76
C TRP A 193 -7.93 -2.91 -11.78
N ASN A 194 -7.98 -2.38 -13.01
CA ASN A 194 -6.99 -2.70 -14.04
C ASN A 194 -5.56 -2.27 -13.66
N ARG A 195 -5.42 -1.22 -12.85
CA ARG A 195 -4.14 -0.83 -12.26
C ARG A 195 -3.64 -1.86 -11.24
N TRP A 196 -4.52 -2.44 -10.43
CA TRP A 196 -4.16 -3.57 -9.57
C TRP A 196 -3.76 -4.81 -10.39
N VAL A 197 -4.49 -5.14 -11.47
CA VAL A 197 -4.12 -6.24 -12.38
C VAL A 197 -2.71 -6.06 -12.95
N ALA A 198 -2.23 -4.82 -13.16
CA ALA A 198 -0.85 -4.58 -13.56
C ALA A 198 0.17 -4.96 -12.47
N VAL A 199 -0.17 -4.77 -11.19
CA VAL A 199 0.63 -5.26 -10.05
C VAL A 199 0.68 -6.78 -10.06
N GLU A 200 -0.46 -7.44 -10.23
CA GLU A 200 -0.52 -8.91 -10.29
C GLU A 200 0.31 -9.49 -11.43
N ARG A 201 0.19 -8.89 -12.63
CA ARG A 201 0.95 -9.30 -13.81
C ARG A 201 2.46 -9.16 -13.61
N LEU A 202 2.91 -8.07 -12.99
CA LEU A 202 4.32 -7.88 -12.70
C LEU A 202 4.80 -8.85 -11.61
N ALA A 203 4.00 -9.08 -10.56
CA ALA A 203 4.34 -10.03 -9.50
C ALA A 203 4.40 -11.48 -9.99
N ALA A 204 3.68 -11.81 -11.07
CA ALA A 204 3.68 -13.13 -11.70
C ALA A 204 4.81 -13.35 -12.73
N ASP A 205 5.65 -12.34 -12.97
CA ASP A 205 6.77 -12.35 -13.91
C ASP A 205 8.08 -12.06 -13.15
N PRO A 206 8.71 -13.08 -12.52
CA PRO A 206 9.88 -12.89 -11.66
C PRO A 206 11.07 -12.24 -12.36
N ASP A 207 11.36 -12.65 -13.61
CA ASP A 207 12.46 -12.09 -14.38
C ASP A 207 12.27 -10.59 -14.61
N ARG A 208 11.05 -10.19 -15.00
CA ARG A 208 10.72 -8.77 -15.20
C ARG A 208 10.68 -7.98 -13.89
N LEU A 209 10.21 -8.60 -12.80
CA LEU A 209 10.18 -7.99 -11.48
C LEU A 209 11.61 -7.66 -11.00
N ASP A 210 12.53 -8.60 -11.17
CA ASP A 210 13.93 -8.45 -10.80
C ASP A 210 14.65 -7.42 -11.69
N ASP A 211 14.42 -7.45 -13.00
CA ASP A 211 14.97 -6.46 -13.93
C ASP A 211 14.52 -5.04 -13.60
N LEU A 212 13.23 -4.85 -13.33
CA LEU A 212 12.70 -3.55 -12.91
C LEU A 212 13.21 -3.14 -11.52
N GLY A 213 13.39 -4.09 -10.61
CA GLY A 213 14.03 -3.89 -9.30
C GLY A 213 15.43 -3.31 -9.45
N ARG A 214 16.29 -3.98 -10.24
CA ARG A 214 17.65 -3.52 -10.56
C ARG A 214 17.66 -2.16 -11.22
N ALA A 215 16.85 -1.98 -12.26
CA ALA A 215 16.77 -0.71 -12.98
C ALA A 215 16.34 0.44 -12.06
N TRP A 216 15.39 0.19 -11.15
CA TRP A 216 14.97 1.17 -10.16
C TRP A 216 16.10 1.53 -9.20
N LEU A 217 16.82 0.54 -8.66
CA LEU A 217 17.95 0.79 -7.75
C LEU A 217 19.05 1.61 -8.42
N LEU A 218 19.45 1.22 -9.64
CA LEU A 218 20.43 1.96 -10.44
C LEU A 218 19.97 3.39 -10.72
N PHE A 219 18.71 3.58 -11.13
CA PHE A 219 18.14 4.91 -11.38
C PHE A 219 18.13 5.79 -10.11
N ARG A 220 17.98 5.20 -8.92
CA ARG A 220 18.04 5.91 -7.64
C ARG A 220 19.46 6.04 -7.08
N GLY A 221 20.48 5.59 -7.81
CA GLY A 221 21.88 5.62 -7.38
C GLY A 221 22.19 4.69 -6.21
N ALA A 222 21.37 3.66 -5.98
CA ALA A 222 21.62 2.68 -4.93
C ALA A 222 22.62 1.62 -5.41
N PRO A 223 23.58 1.18 -4.57
CA PRO A 223 24.42 0.04 -4.89
C PRO A 223 23.53 -1.19 -5.08
N VAL A 224 23.87 -1.97 -6.10
CA VAL A 224 23.19 -3.23 -6.44
C VAL A 224 24.22 -4.34 -6.29
N ASP A 225 24.01 -5.20 -5.30
CA ASP A 225 24.85 -6.38 -5.08
C ASP A 225 24.44 -7.49 -6.07
N ASP A 226 24.81 -7.31 -7.35
CA ASP A 226 24.49 -8.23 -8.44
C ASP A 226 25.72 -8.47 -9.35
N PRO A 227 26.15 -9.72 -9.57
CA PRO A 227 27.30 -10.06 -10.42
C PRO A 227 27.19 -9.56 -11.86
N LEU A 228 25.98 -9.39 -12.40
CA LEU A 228 25.76 -8.87 -13.76
C LEU A 228 25.97 -7.36 -13.83
N VAL A 229 25.77 -6.64 -12.73
CA VAL A 229 25.99 -5.19 -12.63
C VAL A 229 27.48 -4.87 -12.43
N GLU A 230 28.22 -5.68 -11.67
CA GLU A 230 29.68 -5.54 -11.51
C GLU A 230 30.41 -5.53 -12.87
N GLY A 231 29.94 -6.34 -13.83
CA GLY A 231 30.48 -6.37 -15.20
C GLY A 231 30.15 -5.15 -16.06
N MET A 232 29.11 -4.38 -15.69
CA MET A 232 28.64 -3.21 -16.43
C MET A 232 29.31 -1.90 -15.95
N VAL A 233 29.64 -1.81 -14.66
CA VAL A 233 30.28 -0.64 -14.04
C VAL A 233 31.79 -0.58 -14.34
N GLY A 234 32.42 -1.68 -14.75
CA GLY A 234 33.84 -1.76 -15.11
C GLY A 234 34.27 -1.03 -16.39
N GLY A 235 33.37 -0.32 -17.09
CA GLY A 235 33.63 0.27 -18.42
C GLY A 235 33.51 1.79 -18.54
N ALA A 236 33.16 2.53 -17.48
CA ALA A 236 32.92 3.97 -17.55
C ALA A 236 33.62 4.74 -16.42
N ALA A 237 34.95 4.68 -16.39
CA ALA A 237 35.75 5.68 -15.69
C ALA A 237 36.11 6.78 -16.71
N ASP A 238 35.35 7.87 -16.70
CA ASP A 238 35.82 9.25 -16.89
C ASP A 238 34.64 10.21 -17.10
N GLY A 239 34.30 10.99 -16.07
CA GLY A 239 33.36 12.10 -16.24
C GLY A 239 32.72 12.60 -14.95
N ARG A 240 33.43 13.49 -14.24
CA ARG A 240 32.96 14.41 -13.18
C ARG A 240 31.97 13.83 -12.16
N ALA A 241 32.52 13.45 -11.01
CA ALA A 241 31.77 13.28 -9.79
C ALA A 241 31.03 14.58 -9.42
N ASP A 242 29.70 14.55 -9.50
CA ASP A 242 28.88 15.42 -8.65
C ASP A 242 29.14 15.03 -7.19
N ALA A 243 29.14 16.02 -6.32
CA ALA A 243 29.43 15.89 -4.89
C ALA A 243 28.65 14.73 -4.26
N PRO A 244 29.22 13.99 -3.28
CA PRO A 244 28.52 12.91 -2.63
C PRO A 244 27.27 13.50 -1.98
N MET A 245 26.10 13.14 -2.52
CA MET A 245 24.85 13.24 -1.79
C MET A 245 25.04 12.37 -0.56
N ASP A 246 25.00 12.96 0.64
CA ASP A 246 25.11 12.25 1.92
C ASP A 246 24.39 10.90 1.82
N GLU A 247 25.15 9.80 1.90
CA GLU A 247 24.58 8.45 1.93
C GLU A 247 23.60 8.40 3.11
N PRO A 248 22.27 8.26 2.91
CA PRO A 248 21.43 7.85 4.01
C PRO A 248 21.81 6.41 4.32
N ALA A 249 22.35 6.17 5.52
CA ALA A 249 22.72 4.84 5.98
C ALA A 249 21.54 3.87 5.76
N VAL A 250 21.74 2.87 4.90
CA VAL A 250 20.85 1.72 4.75
C VAL A 250 20.64 1.13 6.15
N GLY A 251 19.40 1.13 6.65
CA GLY A 251 19.07 0.43 7.90
C GLY A 251 18.92 1.26 9.18
N THR A 252 18.74 2.58 9.10
CA THR A 252 18.40 3.40 10.30
C THR A 252 17.16 2.88 11.05
N TRP A 253 16.20 2.26 10.34
CA TRP A 253 15.01 1.66 10.95
C TRP A 253 15.24 0.26 11.53
N ARG A 254 16.17 -0.55 11.00
CA ARG A 254 16.55 -1.85 11.59
C ARG A 254 17.34 -1.67 12.89
N ALA A 255 18.19 -0.65 12.98
CA ALA A 255 18.92 -0.31 14.20
C ALA A 255 18.00 0.07 15.38
N ALA A 256 16.74 0.44 15.10
CA ALA A 256 15.74 0.80 16.11
C ALA A 256 14.94 -0.39 16.67
N VAL A 257 15.04 -1.58 16.06
CA VAL A 257 14.33 -2.78 16.53
C VAL A 257 15.31 -3.70 17.24
N LYS A 258 15.25 -3.72 18.58
CA LYS A 258 15.88 -4.80 19.35
C LYS A 258 15.27 -6.12 18.89
N PRO A 259 16.07 -7.19 18.67
CA PRO A 259 15.51 -8.52 18.48
C PRO A 259 14.59 -8.81 19.68
N ILE A 260 13.33 -9.18 19.39
CA ILE A 260 12.43 -9.70 20.42
C ILE A 260 13.10 -10.99 20.90
N GLY A 261 13.70 -10.91 22.09
CA GLY A 261 14.48 -12.00 22.65
C GLY A 261 13.66 -13.27 22.70
N ALA A 262 14.30 -14.38 22.35
CA ALA A 262 13.80 -15.72 22.61
C ALA A 262 13.22 -15.78 24.03
N ALA A 263 12.02 -16.35 24.15
CA ALA A 263 11.35 -16.54 25.43
C ALA A 263 12.33 -17.14 26.45
N PRO A 264 12.43 -16.60 27.68
CA PRO A 264 13.31 -17.18 28.68
C PRO A 264 12.88 -18.62 28.96
N ALA A 265 13.78 -19.57 28.72
CA ALA A 265 13.64 -20.95 29.16
C ALA A 265 13.54 -20.96 30.70
N GLY A 266 12.35 -21.22 31.22
CA GLY A 266 12.14 -21.24 32.66
C GLY A 266 10.68 -21.29 33.05
N ALA A 267 9.99 -22.39 32.72
CA ALA A 267 8.76 -22.75 33.42
C ALA A 267 9.14 -23.36 34.78
N PRO A 268 8.73 -22.79 35.93
CA PRO A 268 8.62 -23.58 37.14
C PRO A 268 7.31 -24.36 37.13
N ALA A 269 7.42 -25.60 37.58
CA ALA A 269 6.35 -26.58 37.68
C ALA A 269 5.16 -26.13 38.52
N ALA A 270 4.03 -26.75 38.19
CA ALA A 270 2.70 -26.71 38.80
C ALA A 270 2.63 -26.43 40.31
N ILE A 271 1.59 -25.69 40.71
CA ILE A 271 0.82 -25.96 41.94
C ILE A 271 -0.68 -25.76 41.63
N ARG A 272 -1.46 -26.85 41.73
CA ARG A 272 -2.92 -26.84 41.93
C ARG A 272 -3.23 -26.45 43.38
N PRO A 273 -4.37 -25.79 43.66
CA PRO A 273 -5.67 -26.47 43.74
C PRO A 273 -6.65 -26.03 42.67
#